data_AF-A0A2Y9C512-F1
#
_entry.id   AF-A0A2Y9C512-F1
#
_cell.length_a   1.000
_cell.length_b   1.000
_cell.length_c   1.000
_cell.angle_alpha   90.00
_cell.angle_beta   90.00
_cell.angle_gamma   90.00
#
_symmetry.space_group_name_H-M   'P 1'
#
loop_
_entity.id
_entity.type
_entity.pdbx_description
1 polymer ?
#
loop_
_entity_poly.entity_id
_entity_poly.type
_entity_poly.pdbx_seq_one_letter_code
_entity_poly.pdbx_strand_id
1 'polypeptide(L)'
;MFYDGVEVAGIKMSVAGIESLGISSKQVLLKSIKYLRSDFEKFQEAGYLKKAMWHIYAYMELGHPFCDVEEEFHIILDYLHLNKKDVFPDEKWLYKAMPLNKSVIRNILGKWSPNLHSMKIADAVQDIMKNITEKREGVYTYYSGKVLAQEGDKTLWDKTFKLYIQSDEAILYDVNSKKYYTF
;
A
#
# COMPACT_ATOMS: atom_id res chain seq x y z
N MET A 1 -13.01 12.75 16.33
CA MET A 1 -12.19 11.66 15.75
C MET A 1 -11.58 12.22 14.47
N PHE A 2 -10.25 12.27 14.35
CA PHE A 2 -9.58 12.84 13.16
C PHE A 2 -9.67 11.92 11.93
N TYR A 3 -10.06 10.66 12.14
CA TYR A 3 -10.28 9.69 11.09
C TYR A 3 -11.65 9.89 10.43
N ASP A 4 -11.65 10.09 9.12
CA ASP A 4 -12.83 10.06 8.27
C ASP A 4 -12.70 8.90 7.27
N GLY A 5 -13.45 7.82 7.52
CA GLY A 5 -13.34 6.60 6.71
C GLY A 5 -13.79 6.79 5.25
N VAL A 6 -14.70 7.73 4.98
CA VAL A 6 -15.18 8.00 3.61
C VAL A 6 -14.09 8.70 2.82
N GLU A 7 -13.48 9.73 3.42
CA GLU A 7 -12.39 10.49 2.81
C GLU A 7 -11.14 9.65 2.60
N VAL A 8 -10.76 8.85 3.62
CA VAL A 8 -9.64 7.92 3.51
C VAL A 8 -9.89 6.89 2.41
N ALA A 9 -11.10 6.33 2.30
CA ALA A 9 -11.45 5.41 1.21
C ALA A 9 -11.36 6.09 -0.16
N GLY A 10 -11.81 7.34 -0.30
CA GLY A 10 -11.70 8.12 -1.53
C GLY A 10 -10.24 8.34 -1.97
N ILE A 11 -9.35 8.69 -1.03
CA ILE A 11 -7.91 8.84 -1.30
C ILE A 11 -7.29 7.50 -1.71
N LYS A 12 -7.61 6.40 -1.02
CA LYS A 12 -7.12 5.07 -1.44
C LYS A 12 -7.58 4.70 -2.84
N MET A 13 -8.82 5.03 -3.20
CA MET A 13 -9.36 4.77 -4.52
C MET A 13 -8.66 5.59 -5.62
N SER A 14 -8.26 6.82 -5.35
CA SER A 14 -7.61 7.67 -6.35
C SER A 14 -6.20 7.20 -6.74
N VAL A 15 -5.52 6.47 -5.85
CA VAL A 15 -4.16 5.94 -6.10
C VAL A 15 -4.13 4.43 -6.36
N ALA A 16 -5.26 3.72 -6.25
CA ALA A 16 -5.31 2.28 -6.38
C ALA A 16 -4.85 1.82 -7.77
N GLY A 17 -3.83 0.95 -7.81
CA GLY A 17 -3.33 0.33 -9.03
C GLY A 17 -2.54 1.27 -9.95
N ILE A 18 -2.20 2.47 -9.49
CA ILE A 18 -1.42 3.45 -10.26
C ILE A 18 0.00 2.94 -10.61
N GLU A 19 0.49 1.93 -9.89
CA GLU A 19 1.74 1.22 -10.21
C GLU A 19 1.74 0.62 -11.61
N SER A 20 0.56 0.26 -12.13
CA SER A 20 0.41 -0.22 -13.51
C SER A 20 0.73 0.84 -14.57
N LEU A 21 0.74 2.12 -14.20
CA LEU A 21 1.16 3.24 -15.04
C LEU A 21 2.65 3.59 -14.83
N GLY A 22 3.40 2.79 -14.08
CA GLY A 22 4.78 3.07 -13.72
C GLY A 22 4.93 4.16 -12.65
N ILE A 23 3.85 4.51 -11.94
CA ILE A 23 3.86 5.54 -10.90
C ILE A 23 3.70 4.86 -9.54
N SER A 24 4.55 5.19 -8.58
CA SER A 24 4.46 4.63 -7.22
C SER A 24 3.38 5.35 -6.40
N SER A 25 2.34 4.63 -5.95
CA SER A 25 1.29 5.22 -5.07
C SER A 25 1.89 5.74 -3.78
N LYS A 26 2.93 5.07 -3.26
CA LYS A 26 3.73 5.50 -2.11
C LYS A 26 4.24 6.92 -2.32
N GLN A 27 4.95 7.16 -3.43
CA GLN A 27 5.53 8.47 -3.75
C GLN A 27 4.48 9.54 -3.99
N VAL A 28 3.36 9.19 -4.63
CA VAL A 28 2.25 10.12 -4.86
C VAL A 28 1.65 10.60 -3.54
N LEU A 29 1.39 9.68 -2.61
CA LEU A 29 0.85 10.02 -1.29
C LEU A 29 1.85 10.82 -0.46
N LEU A 30 3.13 10.43 -0.44
CA LEU A 30 4.19 11.19 0.26
C LEU A 30 4.27 12.63 -0.23
N LYS A 31 4.27 12.83 -1.56
CA LYS A 31 4.27 14.17 -2.16
C LYS A 31 3.01 14.94 -1.78
N SER A 32 1.84 14.29 -1.83
CA SER A 32 0.56 14.92 -1.47
C SER A 32 0.53 15.39 -0.02
N ILE A 33 1.04 14.58 0.92
CA ILE A 33 1.16 14.95 2.34
C ILE A 33 2.02 16.21 2.49
N LYS A 34 3.20 16.22 1.84
CA LYS A 34 4.12 17.37 1.86
C LYS A 34 3.48 18.63 1.26
N TYR A 35 2.80 18.51 0.12
CA TYR A 35 2.13 19.64 -0.51
C TYR A 35 1.04 20.22 0.39
N LEU A 36 0.19 19.38 0.99
CA LEU A 36 -0.86 19.83 1.89
C LEU A 36 -0.28 20.54 3.13
N ARG A 37 0.80 20.01 3.70
CA ARG A 37 1.50 20.67 4.81
C ARG A 37 2.08 22.02 4.39
N SER A 38 2.73 22.12 3.23
CA SER A 38 3.24 23.39 2.70
C SER A 38 2.13 24.39 2.36
N ASP A 39 0.95 23.95 1.93
CA ASP A 39 -0.18 24.85 1.68
C ASP A 39 -0.78 25.36 2.99
N PHE A 40 -0.79 24.55 4.05
CA PHE A 40 -1.09 25.06 5.39
C PHE A 40 -0.11 26.17 5.81
N GLU A 41 1.20 25.99 5.62
CA GLU A 41 2.20 27.01 5.97
C GLU A 41 1.95 28.35 5.27
N LYS A 42 1.47 28.31 4.02
CA LYS A 42 1.19 29.52 3.21
C LYS A 42 -0.14 30.18 3.57
N PHE A 43 -1.20 29.38 3.67
CA PHE A 43 -2.58 29.87 3.73
C PHE A 43 -3.18 29.84 5.15
N GLN A 44 -2.54 29.12 6.07
CA GLN A 44 -2.95 28.97 7.47
C GLN A 44 -4.35 28.36 7.66
N GLU A 45 -4.82 27.59 6.67
CA GLU A 45 -6.12 26.91 6.73
C GLU A 45 -5.98 25.49 7.28
N ALA A 46 -6.51 25.25 8.49
CA ALA A 46 -6.42 23.95 9.16
C ALA A 46 -7.04 22.77 8.37
N GLY A 47 -7.85 23.04 7.34
CA GLY A 47 -8.38 22.04 6.43
C GLY A 47 -7.29 21.25 5.70
N TYR A 48 -6.18 21.89 5.34
CA TYR A 48 -5.05 21.23 4.68
C TYR A 48 -4.38 20.18 5.59
N LEU A 49 -4.18 20.51 6.87
CA LEU A 49 -3.62 19.57 7.85
C LEU A 49 -4.54 18.37 8.09
N LYS A 50 -5.85 18.59 8.19
CA LYS A 50 -6.83 17.50 8.28
C LYS A 50 -6.75 16.58 7.06
N LYS A 51 -6.66 17.16 5.86
CA LYS A 51 -6.54 16.39 4.62
C LYS A 51 -5.21 15.64 4.54
N ALA A 52 -4.11 16.22 5.01
CA ALA A 52 -2.80 15.57 5.09
C ALA A 52 -2.84 14.35 6.03
N MET A 53 -3.53 14.48 7.17
CA MET A 53 -3.77 13.36 8.08
C MET A 53 -4.54 12.22 7.42
N TRP A 54 -5.60 12.51 6.65
CA TRP A 54 -6.31 11.47 5.90
C TRP A 54 -5.45 10.78 4.84
N HIS A 55 -4.50 11.51 4.23
CA HIS A 55 -3.52 10.88 3.34
C HIS A 55 -2.55 9.96 4.10
N ILE A 56 -2.13 10.32 5.32
CA ILE A 56 -1.31 9.44 6.17
C ILE A 56 -2.09 8.17 6.56
N TYR A 57 -3.36 8.29 6.92
CA TYR A 57 -4.21 7.12 7.17
C TYR A 57 -4.34 6.24 5.92
N ALA A 58 -4.62 6.84 4.76
CA ALA A 58 -4.71 6.10 3.50
C ALA A 58 -3.39 5.39 3.18
N TYR A 59 -2.26 6.06 3.37
CA TYR A 59 -0.92 5.52 3.17
C TYR A 59 -0.68 4.24 3.98
N MET A 60 -0.98 4.27 5.28
CA MET A 60 -0.80 3.10 6.15
C MET A 60 -1.84 2.00 5.93
N GLU A 61 -3.11 2.36 5.67
CA GLU A 61 -4.16 1.36 5.39
C GLU A 61 -3.94 0.64 4.06
N LEU A 62 -3.28 1.30 3.12
CA LEU A 62 -2.76 0.68 1.91
C LEU A 62 -1.60 -0.26 2.20
N GLY A 63 -0.99 -0.23 3.40
CA GLY A 63 0.12 -1.11 3.78
C GLY A 63 1.49 -0.54 3.44
N HIS A 64 1.62 0.79 3.35
CA HIS A 64 2.93 1.43 3.22
C HIS A 64 3.54 1.71 4.62
N PRO A 65 4.88 1.63 4.78
CA PRO A 65 5.54 1.76 6.09
C PRO A 65 5.44 3.15 6.74
N PHE A 66 4.96 3.23 7.98
CA PHE A 66 4.80 4.50 8.70
C PHE A 66 6.10 5.30 8.85
N CYS A 67 7.26 4.64 8.92
CA CYS A 67 8.56 5.33 9.02
C CYS A 67 8.82 6.31 7.88
N ASP A 68 8.22 6.09 6.70
CA ASP A 68 8.35 7.00 5.55
C ASP A 68 7.60 8.33 5.74
N VAL A 69 6.56 8.35 6.59
CA VAL A 69 5.69 9.51 6.85
C VAL A 69 5.85 10.07 8.27
N GLU A 70 6.69 9.47 9.11
CA GLU A 70 6.79 9.77 10.53
C GLU A 70 7.20 11.23 10.80
N GLU A 71 8.15 11.77 10.04
CA GLU A 71 8.58 13.16 10.14
C GLU A 71 7.43 14.14 9.84
N GLU A 72 6.75 13.97 8.70
CA GLU A 72 5.61 14.82 8.32
C GLU A 72 4.44 14.66 9.29
N PHE A 73 4.22 13.45 9.80
CA PHE A 73 3.20 13.20 10.81
C PHE A 73 3.47 14.01 12.09
N HIS A 74 4.70 14.01 12.59
CA HIS A 74 5.06 14.81 13.76
C HIS A 74 4.88 16.30 13.53
N ILE A 75 5.32 16.82 12.38
CA ILE A 75 5.12 18.22 12.01
C ILE A 75 3.63 18.60 12.00
N ILE A 76 2.78 17.75 11.40
CA ILE A 76 1.33 17.99 11.34
C ILE A 76 0.70 17.95 12.74
N LEU A 77 1.12 17.03 13.61
CA LEU A 77 0.65 16.98 14.99
C LEU A 77 1.03 18.25 15.77
N ASP A 78 2.25 18.74 15.60
CA ASP A 78 2.73 19.96 16.27
C ASP A 78 1.88 21.17 15.87
N TYR A 79 1.56 21.32 14.58
CA TYR A 79 0.67 22.38 14.10
C TYR A 79 -0.77 22.25 14.58
N LEU A 80 -1.26 21.01 14.75
CA LEU A 80 -2.61 20.76 15.27
C LEU A 80 -2.68 20.82 16.80
N HIS A 81 -1.53 20.95 17.48
CA HIS A 81 -1.41 20.86 18.94
C HIS A 81 -1.98 19.55 19.50
N LEU A 82 -1.69 18.43 18.82
CA LEU A 82 -2.15 17.09 19.18
C LEU A 82 -0.97 16.19 19.53
N ASN A 83 -1.24 15.13 20.29
CA ASN A 83 -0.28 14.06 20.53
C ASN A 83 -0.60 12.84 19.68
N LYS A 84 0.41 11.99 19.48
CA LYS A 84 0.25 10.72 18.75
C LYS A 84 -0.88 9.86 19.30
N LYS A 85 -1.09 9.82 20.62
CA LYS A 85 -2.17 9.04 21.27
C LYS A 85 -3.57 9.56 20.96
N ASP A 86 -3.71 10.84 20.62
CA ASP A 86 -4.99 11.46 20.28
C ASP A 86 -5.49 11.01 18.89
N VAL A 87 -4.55 10.57 18.05
CA VAL A 87 -4.77 10.17 16.66
C VAL A 87 -4.64 8.66 16.46
N PHE A 88 -3.69 8.03 17.16
CA PHE A 88 -3.42 6.60 17.20
C PHE A 88 -3.47 6.09 18.64
N PRO A 89 -4.65 5.69 19.12
CA PRO A 89 -4.78 5.12 20.46
C PRO A 89 -4.14 3.71 20.58
N ASP A 90 -3.92 3.02 19.46
CA ASP A 90 -3.24 1.71 19.39
C ASP A 90 -2.05 1.79 18.42
N GLU A 91 -0.88 1.30 18.81
CA GLU A 91 0.31 1.28 17.94
C GLU A 91 0.19 0.30 16.77
N LYS A 92 -0.78 -0.63 16.79
CA LYS A 92 -1.06 -1.55 15.68
C LYS A 92 -1.41 -0.85 14.37
N TRP A 93 -1.78 0.42 14.42
CA TRP A 93 -2.03 1.23 13.22
C TRP A 93 -0.74 1.55 12.44
N LEU A 94 0.43 1.46 13.08
CA LEU A 94 1.71 1.79 12.47
C LEU A 94 2.22 0.59 11.66
N TYR A 95 1.91 0.59 10.37
CA TYR A 95 2.41 -0.42 9.45
C TYR A 95 3.94 -0.34 9.32
N LYS A 96 4.59 -1.49 9.22
CA LYS A 96 6.06 -1.61 9.03
C LYS A 96 6.34 -2.50 7.82
N ALA A 97 7.45 -2.23 7.14
CA ALA A 97 7.95 -3.10 6.09
C ALA A 97 8.12 -4.53 6.62
N MET A 98 7.79 -5.52 5.80
CA MET A 98 7.82 -6.91 6.20
C MET A 98 9.15 -7.55 5.86
N PRO A 99 9.68 -8.46 6.71
CA PRO A 99 10.88 -9.19 6.36
C PRO A 99 10.62 -10.10 5.15
N LEU A 100 11.57 -10.10 4.21
CA LEU A 100 11.54 -10.99 3.05
C LEU A 100 11.75 -12.45 3.48
N ASN A 101 10.65 -13.16 3.73
CA ASN A 101 10.63 -14.54 4.20
C ASN A 101 9.56 -15.36 3.47
N LYS A 102 9.90 -16.59 3.08
CA LYS A 102 8.98 -17.57 2.48
C LYS A 102 7.67 -17.74 3.28
N SER A 103 7.76 -17.82 4.61
CA SER A 103 6.58 -17.97 5.47
C SER A 103 5.67 -16.74 5.41
N VAL A 104 6.25 -15.55 5.42
CA VAL A 104 5.53 -14.27 5.32
C VAL A 104 4.82 -14.17 3.96
N ILE A 105 5.53 -14.41 2.86
CA ILE A 105 4.92 -14.40 1.52
C ILE A 105 3.81 -15.45 1.40
N ARG A 106 4.02 -16.65 1.91
CA ARG A 106 2.99 -17.70 1.91
C ARG A 106 1.74 -17.26 2.68
N ASN A 107 1.91 -16.58 3.81
CA ASN A 107 0.80 -16.05 4.59
C ASN A 107 0.04 -14.94 3.86
N ILE A 108 0.74 -14.07 3.13
CA ILE A 108 0.12 -13.04 2.28
C ILE A 108 -0.74 -13.66 1.18
N LEU A 109 -0.19 -14.64 0.46
CA LEU A 109 -0.92 -15.36 -0.58
C LEU A 109 -2.12 -16.13 0.00
N GLY A 110 -1.98 -16.61 1.23
CA GLY A 110 -3.02 -17.29 1.99
C GLY A 110 -3.45 -18.62 1.36
N LYS A 111 -4.74 -18.94 1.46
CA LYS A 111 -5.29 -20.16 0.85
C LYS A 111 -5.14 -20.12 -0.66
N TRP A 112 -4.46 -21.11 -1.24
CA TRP A 112 -4.23 -21.20 -2.68
C TRP A 112 -4.97 -22.42 -3.22
N SER A 113 -5.77 -22.24 -4.27
CA SER A 113 -6.47 -23.34 -4.93
C SER A 113 -5.43 -24.27 -5.59
N PRO A 114 -5.52 -25.59 -5.39
CA PRO A 114 -4.58 -26.54 -5.99
C PRO A 114 -4.78 -26.77 -7.49
N ASN A 115 -5.96 -26.41 -8.02
CA ASN A 115 -6.35 -26.74 -9.40
C ASN A 115 -6.52 -25.50 -10.28
N LEU A 116 -6.87 -24.36 -9.68
CA LEU A 116 -7.11 -23.11 -10.40
C LEU A 116 -6.07 -22.10 -9.94
N HIS A 117 -4.93 -22.03 -10.63
CA HIS A 117 -3.83 -21.15 -10.26
C HIS A 117 -2.91 -20.87 -11.44
N SER A 118 -2.14 -19.78 -11.36
CA SER A 118 -1.04 -19.52 -12.31
C SER A 118 0.12 -20.52 -12.13
N MET A 119 0.40 -20.88 -10.88
CA MET A 119 1.42 -21.85 -10.50
C MET A 119 1.14 -22.38 -9.09
N LYS A 120 1.83 -23.45 -8.67
CA LYS A 120 1.68 -23.98 -7.31
C LYS A 120 2.14 -22.93 -6.30
N ILE A 121 1.54 -22.92 -5.11
CA ILE A 121 1.86 -21.93 -4.07
C ILE A 121 3.35 -21.94 -3.70
N ALA A 122 4.01 -23.10 -3.69
CA ALA A 122 5.44 -23.20 -3.38
C ALA A 122 6.30 -22.49 -4.45
N ASP A 123 5.95 -22.69 -5.72
CA ASP A 123 6.62 -22.07 -6.87
C ASP A 123 6.37 -20.56 -6.87
N ALA A 124 5.14 -20.11 -6.61
CA ALA A 124 4.81 -18.68 -6.49
C ALA A 124 5.62 -17.99 -5.39
N VAL A 125 5.69 -18.59 -4.20
CA VAL A 125 6.50 -18.05 -3.09
C VAL A 125 7.97 -17.98 -3.48
N GLN A 126 8.51 -19.01 -4.13
CA GLN A 126 9.90 -19.04 -4.55
C GLN A 126 10.19 -18.02 -5.64
N ASP A 127 9.30 -17.87 -6.62
CA ASP A 127 9.44 -16.92 -7.72
C ASP A 127 9.39 -15.47 -7.21
N ILE A 128 8.44 -15.13 -6.33
CA ILE A 128 8.39 -13.82 -5.68
C ILE A 128 9.70 -13.53 -4.92
N MET A 129 10.14 -14.46 -4.06
CA MET A 129 11.41 -14.31 -3.32
C MET A 129 12.59 -14.06 -4.28
N LYS A 130 12.66 -14.83 -5.36
CA LYS A 130 13.73 -14.75 -6.35
C LYS A 130 13.71 -13.41 -7.08
N ASN A 131 12.55 -12.99 -7.59
CA ASN A 131 12.43 -11.74 -8.33
C ASN A 131 12.83 -10.54 -7.45
N ILE A 132 12.40 -10.53 -6.17
CA ILE A 132 12.77 -9.49 -5.20
C ILE A 132 14.28 -9.51 -4.91
N THR A 133 14.84 -10.68 -4.57
CA THR A 133 16.25 -10.81 -4.18
C THR A 133 17.20 -10.46 -5.33
N GLU A 134 16.84 -10.85 -6.55
CA GLU A 134 17.62 -10.58 -7.76
C GLU A 134 17.29 -9.21 -8.38
N LYS A 135 16.40 -8.43 -7.77
CA LYS A 135 15.94 -7.10 -8.26
C LYS A 135 15.55 -7.12 -9.74
N ARG A 136 14.81 -8.14 -10.15
CA ARG A 136 14.37 -8.30 -11.54
C ARG A 136 13.23 -7.33 -11.83
N GLU A 137 13.58 -6.12 -12.25
CA GLU A 137 12.61 -5.08 -12.58
C GLU A 137 11.52 -5.58 -13.52
N GLY A 138 10.28 -5.18 -13.24
CA GLY A 138 9.12 -5.61 -14.02
C GLY A 138 7.87 -5.82 -13.18
N VAL A 139 6.83 -6.32 -13.85
CA VAL A 139 5.52 -6.59 -13.26
C VAL A 139 5.19 -8.06 -13.43
N TYR A 140 5.00 -8.76 -12.32
CA TYR A 140 4.68 -10.19 -12.31
C TYR A 140 3.28 -10.39 -11.73
N THR A 141 2.45 -11.21 -12.39
CA THR A 141 1.08 -11.47 -11.93
C THR A 141 0.95 -12.90 -11.44
N TYR A 142 0.42 -13.08 -10.23
CA TYR A 142 0.14 -14.37 -9.62
C TYR A 142 -1.35 -14.47 -9.32
N TYR A 143 -1.97 -15.60 -9.67
CA TYR A 143 -3.40 -15.76 -9.44
C TYR A 143 -3.79 -17.15 -8.94
N SER A 144 -4.92 -17.21 -8.24
CA SER A 144 -5.54 -18.44 -7.76
C SER A 144 -7.04 -18.31 -7.59
N GLY A 145 -7.75 -19.43 -7.67
CA GLY A 145 -9.19 -19.53 -7.48
C GLY A 145 -9.98 -19.32 -8.76
N LYS A 146 -11.25 -18.95 -8.63
CA LYS A 146 -12.16 -18.81 -9.77
C LYS A 146 -11.98 -17.44 -10.43
N VAL A 147 -12.36 -17.34 -11.70
CA VAL A 147 -12.50 -16.05 -12.37
C VAL A 147 -13.67 -15.29 -11.75
N LEU A 148 -13.43 -14.04 -11.34
CA LEU A 148 -14.44 -13.10 -10.85
C LEU A 148 -14.95 -12.19 -11.96
N ALA A 149 -14.04 -11.73 -12.82
CA ALA A 149 -14.36 -10.88 -13.97
C ALA A 149 -13.34 -11.11 -15.09
N GLN A 150 -13.76 -10.89 -16.33
CA GLN A 150 -12.89 -10.96 -17.50
C GLN A 150 -13.30 -9.86 -18.48
N GLU A 151 -12.32 -9.07 -18.91
CA GLU A 151 -12.50 -7.99 -19.88
C GLU A 151 -11.33 -8.03 -20.89
N GLY A 152 -11.61 -8.53 -22.09
CA GLY A 152 -10.59 -8.84 -23.09
C GLY A 152 -9.53 -9.79 -22.53
N ASP A 153 -8.27 -9.37 -22.58
CA ASP A 153 -7.12 -10.12 -22.08
C ASP A 153 -6.89 -9.98 -20.56
N LYS A 154 -7.70 -9.16 -19.87
CA LYS A 154 -7.58 -8.95 -18.43
C LYS A 154 -8.55 -9.86 -17.68
N THR A 155 -8.00 -10.71 -16.82
CA THR A 155 -8.79 -11.61 -15.97
C THR A 155 -8.52 -11.30 -14.51
N LEU A 156 -9.59 -11.00 -13.78
CA LEU A 156 -9.57 -10.87 -12.32
C LEU A 156 -9.96 -12.22 -11.71
N TRP A 157 -9.06 -12.79 -10.94
CA TRP A 157 -9.28 -14.03 -10.21
C TRP A 157 -9.58 -13.74 -8.74
N ASP A 158 -10.21 -14.70 -8.06
CA ASP A 158 -10.52 -14.68 -6.61
C ASP A 158 -9.32 -14.26 -5.75
N LYS A 159 -8.12 -14.66 -6.19
CA LYS A 159 -6.85 -14.12 -5.72
C LYS A 159 -6.06 -13.63 -6.91
N THR A 160 -5.78 -12.34 -6.95
CA THR A 160 -4.90 -11.72 -7.94
C THR A 160 -3.89 -10.86 -7.22
N PHE A 161 -2.61 -11.20 -7.38
CA PHE A 161 -1.48 -10.46 -6.84
C PHE A 161 -0.63 -9.92 -7.97
N LYS A 162 -0.14 -8.69 -7.83
CA LYS A 162 0.83 -8.09 -8.74
C LYS A 162 2.09 -7.73 -7.96
N LEU A 163 3.22 -8.28 -8.37
CA LEU A 163 4.52 -7.90 -7.86
C LEU A 163 5.12 -6.84 -8.79
N TYR A 164 5.34 -5.66 -8.25
CA TYR A 164 6.06 -4.58 -8.91
C TYR A 164 7.48 -4.55 -8.35
N ILE A 165 8.47 -4.64 -9.22
CA ILE A 165 9.88 -4.47 -8.87
C ILE A 165 10.41 -3.28 -9.65
N GLN A 166 10.84 -2.28 -8.90
CA GLN A 166 11.50 -1.07 -9.39
C GLN A 166 12.90 -0.98 -8.79
N SER A 167 13.70 -0.01 -9.24
CA SER A 167 15.12 0.13 -8.88
C SER A 167 15.38 0.20 -7.37
N ASP A 168 14.44 0.75 -6.61
CA ASP A 168 14.54 1.06 -5.19
C ASP A 168 13.49 0.36 -4.32
N GLU A 169 12.46 -0.25 -4.92
CA GLU A 169 11.36 -0.87 -4.16
C GLU A 169 10.80 -2.14 -4.80
N ALA A 170 10.33 -3.04 -3.92
CA ALA A 170 9.57 -4.23 -4.28
C ALA A 170 8.24 -4.23 -3.55
N ILE A 171 7.15 -4.23 -4.31
CA ILE A 171 5.79 -4.11 -3.80
C ILE A 171 4.96 -5.28 -4.31
N LEU A 172 4.45 -6.10 -3.40
CA LEU A 172 3.41 -7.08 -3.71
C LEU A 172 2.05 -6.45 -3.42
N TYR A 173 1.22 -6.31 -4.44
CA TYR A 173 -0.11 -5.74 -4.36
C TYR A 173 -1.17 -6.83 -4.46
N ASP A 174 -2.01 -6.97 -3.44
CA ASP A 174 -3.26 -7.74 -3.49
C ASP A 174 -4.35 -6.88 -4.12
N VAL A 175 -4.70 -7.22 -5.35
CA VAL A 175 -5.65 -6.45 -6.18
C VAL A 175 -7.04 -6.45 -5.57
N ASN A 176 -7.46 -7.55 -4.95
CA ASN A 176 -8.83 -7.69 -4.44
C ASN A 176 -9.01 -6.96 -3.10
N SER A 177 -8.02 -7.08 -2.20
CA SER A 177 -8.07 -6.36 -0.92
C SER A 177 -7.55 -4.93 -1.00
N LYS A 178 -6.98 -4.52 -2.14
CA LYS A 178 -6.33 -3.23 -2.38
C LYS A 178 -5.21 -2.96 -1.37
N LYS A 179 -4.48 -4.01 -0.98
CA LYS A 179 -3.42 -3.93 0.03
C LYS A 179 -2.05 -4.14 -0.60
N TYR A 180 -1.14 -3.26 -0.24
CA TYR A 180 0.27 -3.31 -0.60
C TYR A 180 1.08 -3.93 0.53
N TYR A 181 2.13 -4.62 0.12
CA TYR A 181 3.07 -5.32 0.97
C TYR A 181 4.47 -4.98 0.47
N THR A 182 5.19 -4.19 1.27
CA THR A 182 6.55 -3.74 0.96
C THR A 182 7.57 -4.63 1.68
N PHE A 183 8.66 -4.98 0.99
CA PHE A 183 9.73 -5.85 1.49
C PHE A 183 11.09 -5.16 1.53
#